data_AF-A0A926CAF7-F1
#
_entry.id   AF-A0A926CAF7-F1
#
_cell.length_a   1.000
_cell.length_b   1.000
_cell.length_c   1.000
_cell.angle_alpha   90.00
_cell.angle_beta   90.00
_cell.angle_gamma   90.00
#
_symmetry.space_group_name_H-M   'P 1'
#
loop_
_entity.id
_entity.type
_entity.pdbx_description
1 polymer ?
#
loop_
_entity_poly.entity_id
_entity_poly.type
_entity_poly.pdbx_seq_one_letter_code
_entity_poly.pdbx_strand_id
1 'polypeptide(L)'
;LYRQGNYPAARAAYSRALAAPALDDASRASYLNWLACVCLDQGDLGTASAHSSAALACFQAQPAVDFPQRIHAVHALVLYRCGEDADPALHEAAQVLSRILDEIPAKSDRRRYGRNLAVNRFIRAAQAGDWHTHHPLF
;
A
#
# COMPACT_ATOMS: atom_id res chain seq x y z
N LEU A 1 8.25 13.26 7.25
CA LEU A 1 7.02 13.31 8.05
C LEU A 1 6.52 11.91 8.41
N TYR A 2 6.06 11.07 7.47
CA TYR A 2 5.68 9.67 7.78
C TYR A 2 6.87 8.79 8.24
N ARG A 3 8.00 8.82 7.52
CA ARG A 3 9.24 8.08 7.91
C ARG A 3 9.92 8.56 9.20
N GLN A 4 9.40 9.60 9.86
CA GLN A 4 9.99 10.17 11.09
C GLN A 4 9.11 9.90 12.32
N GLY A 5 8.06 9.07 12.20
CA GLY A 5 7.14 8.76 13.31
C GLY A 5 6.20 9.92 13.71
N ASN A 6 6.21 11.05 12.99
CA ASN A 6 5.27 12.14 13.23
C ASN A 6 3.96 11.88 12.47
N TYR A 7 3.21 10.89 12.95
CA TYR A 7 1.92 10.46 12.41
C TYR A 7 0.87 11.58 12.37
N PRO A 8 0.75 12.48 13.36
CA PRO A 8 -0.20 13.60 13.31
C PRO A 8 0.10 14.58 12.16
N ALA A 9 1.36 14.95 11.95
CA ALA A 9 1.75 15.84 10.87
C ALA A 9 1.54 15.19 9.48
N ALA A 10 1.82 13.88 9.36
CA ALA A 10 1.55 13.13 8.13
C ALA A 10 0.04 13.07 7.82
N ARG A 11 -0.79 12.74 8.83
CA ARG A 11 -2.25 12.72 8.69
C ARG A 11 -2.80 14.07 8.24
N ALA A 12 -2.40 15.16 8.90
CA ALA A 12 -2.83 16.50 8.55
C ALA A 12 -2.45 16.90 7.11
N ALA A 13 -1.22 16.58 6.68
CA ALA A 13 -0.75 16.88 5.33
C ALA A 13 -1.55 16.11 4.26
N TYR A 14 -1.75 14.81 4.44
CA TYR A 14 -2.50 14.00 3.48
C TYR A 14 -3.99 14.34 3.46
N SER A 15 -4.61 14.60 4.61
CA SER A 15 -6.00 15.06 4.67
C SER A 15 -6.20 16.41 3.96
N ARG A 16 -5.24 17.34 4.11
CA ARG A 16 -5.29 18.62 3.39
C ARG A 16 -5.15 18.44 1.88
N ALA A 17 -4.25 17.54 1.45
CA ALA A 17 -4.08 17.25 0.03
C ALA A 17 -5.33 16.59 -0.58
N LEU A 18 -6.01 15.73 0.19
CA LEU A 18 -7.27 15.09 -0.22
C LEU A 18 -8.42 16.11 -0.40
N ALA A 19 -8.41 17.20 0.35
CA ALA A 19 -9.42 18.26 0.27
C ALA A 19 -9.21 19.24 -0.89
N ALA A 20 -8.15 19.08 -1.69
CA ALA A 20 -7.88 19.98 -2.81
C ALA A 20 -8.95 19.83 -3.91
N PRO A 21 -9.55 20.94 -4.38
CA PRO A 21 -10.45 20.91 -5.53
C PRO A 21 -9.65 20.52 -6.78
N ALA A 22 -10.15 19.55 -7.55
CA ALA A 22 -9.52 18.97 -8.74
C ALA A 22 -8.38 17.95 -8.52
N LEU A 23 -8.38 17.23 -7.39
CA LEU A 23 -7.50 16.07 -7.22
C LEU A 23 -7.93 14.89 -8.13
N ASP A 24 -7.01 14.41 -8.96
CA ASP A 24 -7.21 13.20 -9.78
C ASP A 24 -7.32 11.92 -8.93
N ASP A 25 -7.89 10.86 -9.51
CA ASP A 25 -8.15 9.62 -8.77
C ASP A 25 -6.86 8.87 -8.39
N ALA A 26 -5.79 9.00 -9.17
CA ALA A 26 -4.49 8.40 -8.86
C ALA A 26 -3.83 9.01 -7.61
N SER A 27 -3.82 10.34 -7.52
CA SER A 27 -3.32 11.08 -6.38
C SER A 27 -4.20 10.85 -5.16
N ARG A 28 -5.53 10.80 -5.36
CA ARG A 28 -6.49 10.44 -4.32
C ARG A 28 -6.23 9.04 -3.76
N ALA A 29 -6.04 8.03 -4.61
CA ALA A 29 -5.70 6.67 -4.21
C ALA A 29 -4.41 6.64 -3.38
N SER A 30 -3.40 7.38 -3.82
CA SER A 30 -2.11 7.47 -3.13
C SER A 30 -2.23 8.09 -1.74
N TYR A 31 -2.96 9.20 -1.58
CA TYR A 31 -3.15 9.84 -0.28
C TYR A 31 -4.02 9.00 0.67
N LEU A 32 -5.08 8.38 0.17
CA LEU A 32 -5.91 7.45 0.95
C LEU A 32 -5.09 6.26 1.44
N ASN A 33 -4.23 5.69 0.58
CA ASN A 33 -3.33 4.61 0.98
C ASN A 33 -2.38 5.04 2.10
N TRP A 34 -1.81 6.24 2.01
CA TRP A 34 -0.95 6.75 3.09
C TRP A 34 -1.71 7.00 4.39
N LEU A 35 -2.94 7.51 4.31
CA LEU A 35 -3.80 7.68 5.48
C LEU A 35 -4.17 6.34 6.11
N ALA A 36 -4.43 5.30 5.30
CA ALA A 36 -4.67 3.95 5.79
C ALA A 36 -3.46 3.42 6.58
N CYS A 37 -2.24 3.59 6.06
CA CYS A 37 -1.03 3.21 6.79
C CYS A 37 -0.89 3.97 8.12
N VAL A 38 -1.13 5.28 8.13
CA VAL A 38 -1.07 6.09 9.36
C VAL A 38 -2.10 5.60 10.39
N CYS A 39 -3.33 5.31 9.98
CA CYS A 39 -4.36 4.80 10.88
C CYS A 39 -4.02 3.40 11.40
N LEU A 40 -3.46 2.54 10.54
CA LEU A 40 -3.00 1.20 10.91
C LEU A 40 -1.90 1.26 11.98
N ASP A 41 -0.92 2.15 11.80
CA ASP A 41 0.16 2.39 12.77
C ASP A 41 -0.37 2.94 14.10
N GLN A 42 -1.47 3.69 14.07
CA GLN A 42 -2.16 4.23 15.24
C GLN A 42 -3.14 3.23 15.89
N GLY A 43 -3.36 2.05 15.29
CA GLY A 43 -4.33 1.06 15.75
C GLY A 43 -5.80 1.41 15.46
N ASP A 44 -6.07 2.47 14.70
CA ASP A 44 -7.42 2.86 14.27
C ASP A 44 -7.84 2.03 13.05
N LEU A 45 -8.21 0.78 13.32
CA LEU A 45 -8.53 -0.21 12.29
C LEU A 45 -9.78 0.14 11.47
N GLY A 46 -10.78 0.77 12.10
CA GLY A 46 -12.00 1.19 11.40
C GLY A 46 -11.71 2.25 10.32
N THR A 47 -10.94 3.28 10.69
CA THR A 47 -10.54 4.32 9.73
C THR A 47 -9.53 3.78 8.71
N ALA A 48 -8.62 2.88 9.12
CA ALA A 48 -7.70 2.23 8.19
C ALA A 48 -8.44 1.41 7.12
N SER A 49 -9.47 0.66 7.52
CA SER A 49 -10.33 -0.12 6.61
C SER A 49 -11.02 0.79 5.61
N ALA A 50 -11.71 1.84 6.08
CA ALA A 50 -12.37 2.81 5.21
C ALA A 50 -11.41 3.46 4.21
N HIS A 51 -10.23 3.90 4.65
CA HIS A 51 -9.24 4.52 3.77
C HIS A 51 -8.62 3.55 2.78
N SER A 52 -8.30 2.32 3.19
CA SER A 52 -7.70 1.32 2.28
C SER A 52 -8.68 0.88 1.19
N SER A 53 -9.95 0.68 1.53
CA SER A 53 -11.01 0.33 0.58
C SER A 53 -11.27 1.46 -0.41
N ALA A 54 -11.31 2.71 0.07
CA ALA A 54 -11.44 3.87 -0.80
C ALA A 54 -10.22 4.05 -1.73
N ALA A 55 -9.00 3.80 -1.23
CA ALA A 55 -7.79 3.83 -2.05
C ALA A 55 -7.85 2.79 -3.18
N LEU A 56 -8.31 1.57 -2.87
CA LEU A 56 -8.47 0.50 -3.85
C LEU A 56 -9.51 0.85 -4.90
N ALA A 57 -10.66 1.40 -4.51
CA ALA A 57 -11.70 1.83 -5.44
C ALA A 57 -11.19 2.94 -6.40
N CYS A 58 -10.48 3.94 -5.89
CA CYS A 58 -9.87 4.98 -6.72
C CYS A 58 -8.84 4.40 -7.69
N PHE A 59 -7.99 3.48 -7.22
CA PHE A 59 -7.01 2.81 -8.06
C PHE A 59 -7.64 1.98 -9.18
N GLN A 60 -8.74 1.26 -8.89
CA GLN A 60 -9.48 0.49 -9.90
C GLN A 60 -10.14 1.38 -10.95
N ALA A 61 -10.62 2.58 -10.56
CA ALA A 61 -11.16 3.55 -11.48
C ALA A 61 -10.08 4.16 -12.39
N GLN A 62 -8.88 4.43 -11.84
CA GLN A 62 -7.77 4.99 -12.58
C GLN A 62 -6.42 4.42 -12.12
N PRO A 63 -5.89 3.38 -12.81
CA PRO A 63 -4.72 2.63 -12.35
C PRO A 63 -3.37 3.32 -12.59
N ALA A 64 -3.35 4.65 -12.71
CA ALA A 64 -2.16 5.45 -13.01
C ALA A 64 -1.41 5.91 -11.75
N VAL A 65 -1.07 4.99 -10.84
CA VAL A 65 -0.30 5.29 -9.61
C VAL A 65 1.13 4.78 -9.70
N ASP A 66 2.07 5.46 -9.05
CA ASP A 66 3.52 5.13 -9.11
C ASP A 66 3.87 3.75 -8.52
N PHE A 67 3.10 3.28 -7.54
CA PHE A 67 3.35 2.02 -6.82
C PHE A 67 2.05 1.22 -6.67
N PRO A 68 1.49 0.67 -7.76
CA PRO A 68 0.16 0.05 -7.75
C PRO A 68 0.09 -1.19 -6.87
N GLN A 69 1.19 -1.95 -6.75
CA GLN A 69 1.29 -3.09 -5.84
C GLN A 69 1.13 -2.70 -4.36
N ARG A 70 1.42 -1.43 -4.00
CA ARG A 70 1.31 -0.96 -2.62
C ARG A 70 -0.14 -0.83 -2.19
N ILE A 71 -1.03 -0.41 -3.09
CA ILE A 71 -2.46 -0.24 -2.77
C ILE A 71 -3.03 -1.59 -2.32
N HIS A 72 -2.79 -2.64 -3.08
CA HIS A 72 -3.20 -3.99 -2.74
C HIS A 72 -2.53 -4.51 -1.46
N ALA A 73 -1.22 -4.31 -1.31
CA ALA A 73 -0.50 -4.78 -0.13
C ALA A 73 -0.99 -4.11 1.15
N VAL A 74 -1.21 -2.79 1.14
CA VAL A 74 -1.73 -2.06 2.31
C VAL A 74 -3.15 -2.50 2.63
N HIS A 75 -4.01 -2.65 1.61
CA HIS A 75 -5.36 -3.17 1.83
C HIS A 75 -5.34 -4.56 2.47
N ALA A 76 -4.49 -5.47 1.99
CA ALA A 76 -4.34 -6.79 2.57
C ALA A 76 -3.90 -6.76 4.04
N LEU A 77 -2.99 -5.86 4.38
CA LEU A 77 -2.56 -5.67 5.77
C LEU A 77 -3.67 -5.19 6.67
N VAL A 78 -4.50 -4.26 6.17
CA VAL A 78 -5.64 -3.79 6.92
C VAL A 78 -6.63 -4.92 7.15
N LEU A 79 -6.96 -5.70 6.10
CA LEU A 79 -7.81 -6.89 6.22
C LEU A 79 -7.27 -7.86 7.29
N TYR A 80 -5.99 -8.21 7.20
CA TYR A 80 -5.34 -9.08 8.18
C TYR A 80 -5.46 -8.56 9.63
N ARG A 81 -5.23 -7.26 9.82
CA ARG A 81 -5.30 -6.62 11.14
C ARG A 81 -6.72 -6.51 11.67
N CYS A 82 -7.71 -6.46 10.79
CA CYS A 82 -9.13 -6.59 11.13
C CYS A 82 -9.56 -8.05 11.38
N GLY A 83 -8.70 -9.04 11.14
CA GLY A 83 -9.04 -10.47 11.23
C GLY A 83 -9.81 -10.99 10.01
N GLU A 84 -9.74 -10.27 8.89
CA GLU A 84 -10.36 -10.62 7.61
C GLU A 84 -9.37 -11.35 6.69
N ASP A 85 -9.90 -12.00 5.65
CA ASP A 85 -9.08 -12.73 4.67
C ASP A 85 -8.26 -11.76 3.80
N ALA A 86 -6.94 -11.81 3.97
CA ALA A 86 -5.99 -10.97 3.27
C ALA A 86 -5.42 -11.62 1.99
N ASP A 87 -5.61 -12.92 1.80
CA ASP A 87 -4.94 -13.70 0.75
C ASP A 87 -5.31 -13.22 -0.66
N PRO A 88 -6.58 -12.90 -0.99
CA PRO A 88 -6.93 -12.37 -2.31
C PRO A 88 -6.21 -11.06 -2.62
N ALA A 89 -6.16 -10.13 -1.66
CA ALA A 89 -5.50 -8.84 -1.84
C ALA A 89 -3.98 -8.99 -1.94
N LEU A 90 -3.36 -9.93 -1.21
CA LEU A 90 -1.95 -10.26 -1.34
C LEU A 90 -1.62 -10.89 -2.69
N HIS A 91 -2.50 -11.75 -3.19
CA HIS A 91 -2.35 -12.36 -4.50
C HIS A 91 -2.34 -11.30 -5.60
N GLU A 92 -3.26 -10.33 -5.55
CA GLU A 92 -3.27 -9.19 -6.48
C GLU A 92 -1.99 -8.34 -6.36
N ALA A 93 -1.54 -8.04 -5.14
CA ALA A 93 -0.29 -7.31 -4.93
C ALA A 93 0.91 -8.02 -5.57
N ALA A 94 0.95 -9.36 -5.46
CA ALA A 94 1.96 -10.21 -6.06
C ALA A 94 1.90 -10.21 -7.60
N GLN A 95 0.70 -10.30 -8.19
CA GLN A 95 0.55 -10.24 -9.66
C GLN A 95 1.02 -8.89 -10.20
N VAL A 96 0.61 -7.78 -9.56
CA VAL A 96 1.01 -6.43 -9.97
C VAL A 96 2.53 -6.26 -9.85
N LEU A 97 3.14 -6.72 -8.75
CA LEU A 97 4.59 -6.69 -8.59
C LEU A 97 5.30 -7.51 -9.68
N SER A 98 4.76 -8.67 -10.07
CA SER A 98 5.34 -9.48 -11.15
C SER A 98 5.37 -8.71 -12.46
N ARG A 99 4.24 -8.09 -12.85
CA ARG A 99 4.14 -7.29 -14.08
C ARG A 99 5.17 -6.14 -14.10
N ILE A 100 5.26 -5.39 -12.99
CA ILE A 100 6.26 -4.31 -12.85
C ILE A 100 7.68 -4.86 -13.01
N LEU A 101 7.98 -6.00 -12.40
CA LEU A 101 9.30 -6.61 -12.51
C LEU A 101 9.59 -7.04 -13.95
N ASP A 102 8.62 -7.59 -14.68
CA ASP A 102 8.82 -8.03 -16.06
C ASP A 102 9.09 -6.86 -17.03
N GLU A 103 8.57 -5.67 -16.74
CA GLU A 103 8.84 -4.45 -17.50
C GLU A 103 10.26 -3.89 -17.28
N ILE A 104 10.93 -4.24 -16.17
CA ILE A 104 12.29 -3.77 -15.88
C ILE A 104 13.32 -4.64 -16.64
N PRO A 105 14.04 -4.11 -17.64
CA PRO A 105 14.87 -4.94 -18.52
C PRO A 105 16.07 -5.54 -17.78
N ALA A 106 16.77 -4.71 -17.00
CA ALA A 106 17.99 -5.11 -16.31
C ALA A 106 17.69 -6.02 -15.12
N LYS A 107 18.27 -7.22 -15.11
CA LYS A 107 18.12 -8.21 -14.02
C LYS A 107 18.61 -7.66 -12.67
N SER A 108 19.64 -6.82 -12.67
CA SER A 108 20.13 -6.13 -11.47
C SER A 108 19.07 -5.20 -10.89
N ASP A 109 18.38 -4.45 -11.75
CA ASP A 109 17.38 -3.47 -11.35
C ASP A 109 16.10 -4.13 -10.89
N ARG A 110 15.66 -5.20 -11.58
CA ARG A 110 14.58 -6.09 -11.07
C ARG A 110 14.85 -6.56 -9.66
N ARG A 111 16.07 -7.10 -9.44
CA ARG A 111 16.49 -7.59 -8.11
C ARG A 111 16.59 -6.48 -7.08
N ARG A 112 16.97 -5.26 -7.48
CA ARG A 112 17.05 -4.09 -6.60
C ARG A 112 15.65 -3.60 -6.23
N TYR A 113 14.77 -3.43 -7.21
CA TYR A 113 13.38 -3.01 -7.02
C TYR A 113 12.63 -3.99 -6.10
N GLY A 114 12.74 -5.30 -6.36
CA GLY A 114 12.08 -6.33 -5.56
C GLY A 114 12.62 -6.50 -4.13
N ARG A 115 13.80 -5.95 -3.79
CA ARG A 115 14.41 -6.11 -2.46
C ARG A 115 14.47 -4.82 -1.64
N ASN A 116 14.59 -3.67 -2.29
CA ASN A 116 14.86 -2.42 -1.57
C ASN A 116 13.61 -1.82 -0.93
N LEU A 117 12.44 -2.04 -1.51
CA LEU A 117 11.18 -1.56 -0.95
C LEU A 117 10.62 -2.57 0.07
N ALA A 118 10.32 -2.11 1.28
CA ALA A 118 9.76 -2.95 2.35
C ALA A 118 8.47 -3.67 1.89
N VAL A 119 7.59 -2.94 1.21
CA VAL A 119 6.35 -3.49 0.63
C VAL A 119 6.63 -4.62 -0.37
N ASN A 120 7.69 -4.52 -1.19
CA ASN A 120 8.02 -5.58 -2.15
C ASN A 120 8.61 -6.81 -1.44
N ARG A 121 9.38 -6.62 -0.37
CA ARG A 121 9.83 -7.74 0.47
C ARG A 121 8.65 -8.43 1.14
N PHE A 122 7.71 -7.66 1.68
CA PHE A 122 6.48 -8.16 2.28
C PHE A 122 5.66 -9.00 1.30
N ILE A 123 5.36 -8.46 0.10
CA ILE A 123 4.63 -9.19 -0.95
C ILE A 123 5.34 -10.51 -1.31
N ARG A 124 6.67 -10.50 -1.42
CA ARG A 124 7.44 -11.71 -1.77
C ARG A 124 7.49 -12.73 -0.63
N ALA A 125 7.51 -12.28 0.62
CA ALA A 125 7.34 -13.17 1.77
C ALA A 125 5.93 -13.77 1.80
N ALA A 126 4.92 -13.02 1.36
CA ALA A 126 3.56 -13.53 1.26
C ALA A 126 3.42 -14.65 0.23
N GLN A 127 4.09 -14.52 -0.91
CA GLN A 127 4.17 -15.60 -1.91
C GLN A 127 4.84 -16.88 -1.37
N ALA A 128 5.64 -16.79 -0.30
CA ALA A 128 6.28 -17.93 0.35
C ALA A 128 5.45 -18.54 1.49
N GLY A 129 4.30 -17.95 1.84
CA GLY A 129 3.46 -18.40 2.96
C GLY A 129 3.90 -17.90 4.34
N ASP A 130 4.95 -17.08 4.42
CA ASP A 130 5.60 -16.70 5.69
C ASP A 130 5.30 -15.27 6.15
N TRP A 131 4.41 -14.54 5.46
CA TRP A 131 4.21 -13.11 5.68
C TRP A 131 3.66 -12.72 7.05
N HIS A 132 2.97 -13.61 7.74
CA HIS A 132 2.43 -13.36 9.08
C HIS A 132 3.55 -13.09 10.12
N THR A 133 4.78 -13.54 9.83
CA THR A 133 5.97 -13.33 10.67
C THR A 133 6.71 -12.04 10.34
N HIS A 134 6.37 -11.38 9.23
CA HIS A 134 7.00 -10.17 8.77
C HIS A 134 6.17 -8.95 9.14
N HIS A 135 6.71 -8.08 10.00
CA HIS A 135 6.10 -6.79 10.27
C HIS A 135 6.06 -5.98 8.97
N PRO A 136 4.89 -5.52 8.53
CA PRO A 136 4.72 -5.15 7.14
C PRO A 136 5.02 -3.68 6.85
N LEU A 137 5.33 -2.87 7.87
CA LEU A 137 5.59 -1.45 7.68
C LEU A 137 6.86 -1.01 8.44
N PHE A 138 7.72 -0.32 7.65
CA PHE A 138 9.04 0.30 7.90
C PHE A 138 10.28 -0.59 7.88
#